data_AF-A0A6G4D9L4-F1
#
_entry.id   AF-A0A6G4D9L4-F1
#
_cell.length_a   1.000
_cell.length_b   1.000
_cell.length_c   1.000
_cell.angle_alpha   90.00
_cell.angle_beta   90.00
_cell.angle_gamma   90.00
#
_symmetry.space_group_name_H-M   'P 1'
#
loop_
_entity.id
_entity.type
_entity.pdbx_description
1 polymer ?
#
loop_
_entity_poly.entity_id
_entity_poly.type
_entity_poly.pdbx_seq_one_letter_code
_entity_poly.pdbx_strand_id
1 'polypeptide(L)'
;MIRLKYFDTIRHLLRSGKASDPYILKVTQEKIINNKLNLDEIPDPLYHVRIEDYVEIDENIYYKTREIKSNQFYVEYDNGVVYFNPTEDGKTVKIEYKGRGVLQFPAERIWVHNPNPWVVDNLQEFIDFIFEKTQEITEYIEYLKNLVKKKIDEMDIHIAICKKQTDECKKISEDSLRVKKETEQARDKCIDTTNESIVVTQGCIQATKNCDEQTKIAKRELELLEIDRLHTKIQWLTGKDVKTLAEIEKMYPCSEVGDCVVTTNGEWYRWNGVKWQFITNITGGITLATEEINGLLSKNDFVKLQDIEKNAQKNYVGEEAKNALPFYVHTKTIVFELPLNKFKQGVQDVFVKFPMNGQITNINAICQKPSVDFTSIQVQKIKITDFNKGLDNWINICEDNKEIIFDYGEYSSSKCSILNNKVNKDDCFRLNFKHVGNGIENISVYIDILI
;
A
#
# COMPACT_ATOMS: atom_id res chain seq x y z
N MET A 1 -74.09 -4.45 14.67
CA MET A 1 -75.35 -3.95 14.09
C MET A 1 -75.23 -4.09 12.58
N ILE A 2 -75.76 -5.18 12.00
CA ILE A 2 -75.63 -5.48 10.57
C ILE A 2 -76.57 -4.51 9.85
N ARG A 3 -76.02 -3.41 9.30
CA ARG A 3 -76.73 -2.61 8.31
C ARG A 3 -76.82 -3.48 7.07
N LEU A 4 -77.99 -4.04 6.81
CA LEU A 4 -78.32 -4.54 5.47
C LEU A 4 -78.15 -3.35 4.52
N LYS A 5 -77.01 -3.27 3.84
CA LYS A 5 -76.84 -2.35 2.72
C LYS A 5 -77.92 -2.77 1.72
N TYR A 6 -78.84 -1.85 1.41
CA TYR A 6 -79.76 -2.05 0.31
C TYR A 6 -78.90 -2.27 -0.93
N PHE A 7 -78.82 -3.52 -1.41
CA PHE A 7 -78.15 -3.83 -2.67
C PHE A 7 -78.74 -2.90 -3.73
N ASP A 8 -77.90 -2.11 -4.39
CA ASP A 8 -78.31 -1.20 -5.45
C ASP A 8 -79.22 -1.97 -6.42
N THR A 9 -80.36 -1.42 -6.81
CA THR A 9 -81.34 -2.16 -7.64
C THR A 9 -80.88 -2.20 -9.09
N ILE A 10 -81.37 -3.18 -9.86
CA ILE A 10 -81.20 -3.14 -11.32
C ILE A 10 -81.87 -1.87 -11.83
N ARG A 11 -81.13 -1.02 -12.55
CA ARG A 11 -81.65 0.26 -13.04
C ARG A 11 -82.07 0.12 -14.49
N HIS A 12 -83.31 0.46 -14.75
CA HIS A 12 -83.88 0.53 -16.10
C HIS A 12 -83.74 1.97 -16.60
N LEU A 13 -82.75 2.23 -17.45
CA LEU A 13 -82.61 3.53 -18.12
C LEU A 13 -83.33 3.45 -19.45
N LEU A 14 -84.66 3.61 -19.40
CA LEU A 14 -85.54 3.52 -20.56
C LEU A 14 -85.95 4.90 -21.07
N ARG A 15 -85.99 5.03 -22.39
CA ARG A 15 -86.55 6.17 -23.11
C ARG A 15 -88.07 6.12 -23.08
N SER A 16 -88.68 7.28 -23.04
CA SER A 16 -90.14 7.44 -22.98
C SER A 16 -90.84 7.24 -24.32
N GLY A 17 -90.12 7.31 -25.44
CA GLY A 17 -90.68 7.17 -26.79
C GLY A 17 -91.48 8.39 -27.27
N LYS A 18 -91.54 9.46 -26.47
CA LYS A 18 -92.18 10.74 -26.84
C LYS A 18 -91.26 11.52 -27.81
N ALA A 19 -91.81 12.52 -28.48
CA ALA A 19 -91.03 13.39 -29.38
C ALA A 19 -89.80 14.04 -28.70
N SER A 20 -89.86 14.26 -27.37
CA SER A 20 -88.75 14.80 -26.57
C SER A 20 -87.66 13.76 -26.23
N ASP A 21 -87.95 12.47 -26.33
CA ASP A 21 -87.04 11.37 -25.98
C ASP A 21 -87.43 10.09 -26.78
N PRO A 22 -87.12 10.08 -28.09
CA PRO A 22 -87.58 9.06 -29.03
C PRO A 22 -86.75 7.77 -28.95
N TYR A 23 -87.34 6.66 -29.42
CA TYR A 23 -86.58 5.41 -29.61
C TYR A 23 -85.59 5.56 -30.76
N ILE A 24 -84.39 5.01 -30.59
CA ILE A 24 -83.28 5.15 -31.55
C ILE A 24 -83.28 3.94 -32.47
N LEU A 25 -83.36 4.18 -33.80
CA LEU A 25 -83.17 3.11 -34.77
C LEU A 25 -81.70 2.67 -34.77
N LYS A 26 -81.47 1.37 -34.58
CA LYS A 26 -80.17 0.72 -34.56
C LYS A 26 -80.11 -0.29 -35.69
N VAL A 27 -79.04 -0.21 -36.48
CA VAL A 27 -78.71 -1.19 -37.52
C VAL A 27 -77.28 -1.65 -37.24
N THR A 28 -77.13 -2.90 -36.80
CA THR A 28 -75.85 -3.47 -36.38
C THR A 28 -75.59 -4.81 -37.06
N GLN A 29 -74.33 -5.24 -37.09
CA GLN A 29 -73.93 -6.56 -37.58
C GLN A 29 -73.22 -7.27 -36.42
N GLU A 30 -73.84 -8.33 -35.93
CA GLU A 30 -73.40 -9.01 -34.71
C GLU A 30 -73.24 -10.50 -34.95
N LYS A 31 -72.33 -11.11 -34.21
CA LYS A 31 -72.04 -12.55 -34.30
C LYS A 31 -72.86 -13.30 -33.26
N ILE A 32 -73.47 -14.40 -33.66
CA ILE A 32 -74.16 -15.31 -32.75
C ILE A 32 -73.11 -16.10 -31.96
N ILE A 33 -73.19 -16.06 -30.63
CA ILE A 33 -72.25 -16.75 -29.73
C ILE A 33 -73.04 -17.49 -28.65
N ASN A 34 -72.77 -18.78 -28.47
CA ASN A 34 -73.49 -19.66 -27.55
C ASN A 34 -75.00 -19.66 -27.82
N ASN A 35 -75.39 -19.66 -29.10
CA ASN A 35 -76.79 -19.66 -29.57
C ASN A 35 -77.58 -18.41 -29.15
N LYS A 36 -76.87 -17.36 -28.74
CA LYS A 36 -77.46 -16.11 -28.25
C LYS A 36 -76.76 -14.93 -28.89
N LEU A 37 -77.46 -13.80 -28.86
CA LEU A 37 -76.96 -12.52 -29.29
C LEU A 37 -77.57 -11.46 -28.36
N ASN A 38 -76.73 -10.65 -27.74
CA ASN A 38 -77.19 -9.58 -26.86
C ASN A 38 -77.24 -8.28 -27.66
N LEU A 39 -78.38 -7.62 -27.66
CA LEU A 39 -78.52 -6.30 -28.27
C LEU A 39 -77.92 -5.22 -27.36
N ASP A 40 -77.42 -4.14 -27.96
CA ASP A 40 -76.86 -2.99 -27.22
C ASP A 40 -77.89 -2.31 -26.31
N GLU A 41 -79.17 -2.41 -26.68
CA GLU A 41 -80.29 -1.78 -26.00
C GLU A 41 -81.52 -2.70 -26.05
N ILE A 42 -82.42 -2.55 -25.08
CA ILE A 42 -83.68 -3.27 -25.05
C ILE A 42 -84.53 -2.86 -26.27
N PRO A 43 -84.95 -3.80 -27.12
CA PRO A 43 -85.73 -3.48 -28.32
C PRO A 43 -87.17 -3.08 -27.98
N ASP A 44 -87.78 -2.32 -28.89
CA ASP A 44 -89.20 -1.96 -28.82
C ASP A 44 -90.11 -3.12 -29.26
N PRO A 45 -90.98 -3.65 -28.37
CA PRO A 45 -91.89 -4.75 -28.70
C PRO A 45 -92.85 -4.43 -29.84
N LEU A 46 -93.18 -3.14 -30.06
CA LEU A 46 -94.09 -2.73 -31.12
C LEU A 46 -93.43 -2.65 -32.49
N TYR A 47 -92.14 -2.32 -32.53
CA TYR A 47 -91.37 -2.22 -33.78
C TYR A 47 -90.82 -3.58 -34.24
N HIS A 48 -90.65 -4.50 -33.28
CA HIS A 48 -90.00 -5.80 -33.43
C HIS A 48 -88.53 -5.72 -33.84
N VAL A 49 -87.81 -6.83 -33.71
CA VAL A 49 -86.43 -6.96 -34.21
C VAL A 49 -86.47 -7.61 -35.58
N ARG A 50 -85.74 -7.04 -36.54
CA ARG A 50 -85.65 -7.58 -37.90
C ARG A 50 -84.26 -8.09 -38.16
N ILE A 51 -84.16 -9.34 -38.57
CA ILE A 51 -82.90 -9.98 -38.92
C ILE A 51 -83.01 -10.49 -40.34
N GLU A 52 -82.06 -10.12 -41.19
CA GLU A 52 -82.04 -10.53 -42.60
C GLU A 52 -81.98 -12.06 -42.71
N ASP A 53 -82.85 -12.66 -43.52
CA ASP A 53 -83.02 -14.11 -43.71
C ASP A 53 -83.57 -14.93 -42.52
N TYR A 54 -84.04 -14.28 -41.45
CA TYR A 54 -84.65 -14.97 -40.31
C TYR A 54 -86.10 -14.53 -40.03
N VAL A 55 -86.84 -15.39 -39.35
CA VAL A 55 -88.23 -15.13 -38.91
C VAL A 55 -88.32 -15.17 -37.38
N GLU A 56 -88.90 -14.13 -36.80
CA GLU A 56 -89.15 -14.05 -35.36
C GLU A 56 -90.29 -15.00 -34.96
N ILE A 57 -90.10 -15.77 -33.88
CA ILE A 57 -91.14 -16.61 -33.29
C ILE A 57 -91.77 -15.93 -32.07
N ASP A 58 -93.09 -16.05 -31.91
CA ASP A 58 -93.79 -15.52 -30.75
C ASP A 58 -93.39 -16.20 -29.44
N GLU A 59 -93.40 -15.42 -28.36
CA GLU A 59 -93.12 -15.86 -27.00
C GLU A 59 -93.93 -17.11 -26.59
N ASN A 60 -95.22 -17.13 -26.92
CA ASN A 60 -96.12 -18.24 -26.61
C ASN A 60 -95.74 -19.54 -27.34
N ILE A 61 -95.16 -19.45 -28.54
CA ILE A 61 -94.70 -20.60 -29.31
C ILE A 61 -93.39 -21.12 -28.74
N TYR A 62 -92.48 -20.20 -28.41
CA TYR A 62 -91.19 -20.53 -27.81
C TYR A 62 -91.34 -21.22 -26.46
N TYR A 63 -92.17 -20.70 -25.54
CA TYR A 63 -92.32 -21.33 -24.21
C TYR A 63 -93.02 -22.69 -24.24
N LYS A 64 -93.84 -22.97 -25.27
CA LYS A 64 -94.49 -24.28 -25.44
C LYS A 64 -93.57 -25.35 -26.00
N THR A 65 -92.70 -24.98 -26.94
CA THR A 65 -91.87 -25.94 -27.69
C THR A 65 -90.43 -25.99 -27.19
N ARG A 66 -89.91 -24.88 -26.66
CA ARG A 66 -88.49 -24.65 -26.30
C ARG A 66 -87.51 -24.94 -27.45
N GLU A 67 -88.01 -25.00 -28.68
CA GLU A 67 -87.26 -25.35 -29.87
C GLU A 67 -87.36 -24.23 -30.90
N ILE A 68 -86.21 -23.74 -31.36
CA ILE A 68 -86.09 -22.74 -32.42
C ILE A 68 -85.55 -23.48 -33.65
N LYS A 69 -86.19 -23.37 -34.81
CA LYS A 69 -85.69 -24.02 -36.05
C LYS A 69 -84.57 -23.18 -36.68
N SER A 70 -83.84 -23.78 -37.63
CA SER A 70 -82.90 -23.02 -38.48
C SER A 70 -83.66 -21.90 -39.21
N ASN A 71 -83.04 -20.73 -39.35
CA ASN A 71 -83.63 -19.47 -39.83
C ASN A 71 -84.79 -18.89 -38.98
N GLN A 72 -84.94 -19.33 -37.73
CA GLN A 72 -85.85 -18.72 -36.76
C GLN A 72 -85.08 -18.13 -35.58
N PHE A 73 -85.66 -17.14 -34.92
CA PHE A 73 -85.12 -16.56 -33.69
C PHE A 73 -86.23 -16.13 -32.75
N TYR A 74 -85.91 -16.10 -31.45
CA TYR A 74 -86.79 -15.58 -30.40
C TYR A 74 -86.13 -14.38 -29.73
N VAL A 75 -86.89 -13.33 -29.47
CA VAL A 75 -86.41 -12.13 -28.79
C VAL A 75 -87.05 -12.03 -27.42
N GLU A 76 -86.21 -11.93 -26.39
CA GLU A 76 -86.62 -11.58 -25.04
C GLU A 76 -86.62 -10.06 -24.89
N TYR A 77 -87.79 -9.44 -25.09
CA TYR A 77 -87.94 -7.99 -25.09
C TYR A 77 -87.74 -7.32 -23.73
N ASP A 78 -87.66 -8.10 -22.64
CA ASP A 78 -87.39 -7.57 -21.31
C ASP A 78 -85.91 -7.25 -21.08
N ASN A 79 -85.01 -7.99 -21.73
CA ASN A 79 -83.55 -7.86 -21.53
C ASN A 79 -82.75 -7.65 -22.82
N GLY A 80 -83.39 -7.74 -24.00
CA GLY A 80 -82.76 -7.56 -25.30
C GLY A 80 -81.88 -8.74 -25.74
N VAL A 81 -82.13 -9.95 -25.23
CA VAL A 81 -81.42 -11.15 -25.67
C VAL A 81 -82.18 -11.84 -26.80
N VAL A 82 -81.48 -12.13 -27.89
CA VAL A 82 -81.98 -12.89 -29.03
C VAL A 82 -81.44 -14.31 -28.98
N TYR A 83 -82.32 -15.30 -29.08
CA TYR A 83 -82.01 -16.71 -29.04
C TYR A 83 -82.13 -17.32 -30.44
N PHE A 84 -81.15 -18.13 -30.81
CA PHE A 84 -81.05 -18.81 -32.10
C PHE A 84 -80.98 -20.32 -31.94
N ASN A 85 -81.16 -21.04 -33.05
CA ASN A 85 -80.86 -22.46 -33.10
C ASN A 85 -79.32 -22.70 -32.98
N PRO A 86 -78.87 -23.79 -32.31
CA PRO A 86 -77.44 -24.09 -32.18
C PRO A 86 -76.66 -24.25 -33.49
N THR A 87 -77.33 -24.57 -34.59
CA THR A 87 -76.71 -24.66 -35.93
C THR A 87 -76.36 -23.30 -36.54
N GLU A 88 -76.87 -22.21 -35.96
CA GLU A 88 -76.63 -20.83 -36.39
C GLU A 88 -75.46 -20.18 -35.62
N ASP A 89 -74.88 -20.89 -34.63
CA ASP A 89 -73.79 -20.38 -33.81
C ASP A 89 -72.55 -20.06 -34.68
N GLY A 90 -71.96 -18.89 -34.43
CA GLY A 90 -70.81 -18.40 -35.19
C GLY A 90 -71.13 -17.66 -36.49
N LYS A 91 -72.39 -17.59 -36.94
CA LYS A 91 -72.79 -16.75 -38.08
C LYS A 91 -72.89 -15.27 -37.67
N THR A 92 -72.63 -14.39 -38.63
CA THR A 92 -72.83 -12.93 -38.48
C THR A 92 -74.14 -12.55 -39.14
N VAL A 93 -75.01 -11.88 -38.38
CA VAL A 93 -76.34 -11.47 -38.84
C VAL A 93 -76.47 -9.95 -38.79
N LYS A 94 -77.21 -9.39 -39.74
CA LYS A 94 -77.54 -7.96 -39.77
C LYS A 94 -78.90 -7.75 -39.10
N ILE A 95 -78.93 -6.87 -38.11
CA ILE A 95 -80.05 -6.67 -37.21
C ILE A 95 -80.51 -5.22 -37.29
N GLU A 96 -81.82 -5.01 -37.37
CA GLU A 96 -82.47 -3.71 -37.32
C GLU A 96 -83.55 -3.70 -36.24
N TYR A 97 -83.48 -2.74 -35.31
CA TYR A 97 -84.48 -2.58 -34.24
C TYR A 97 -84.51 -1.15 -33.71
N LYS A 98 -85.55 -0.80 -32.94
CA LYS A 98 -85.62 0.46 -32.20
C LYS A 98 -85.26 0.22 -30.73
N GLY A 99 -84.18 0.86 -30.28
CA GLY A 99 -83.68 0.76 -28.92
C GLY A 99 -84.42 1.68 -27.95
N ARG A 100 -84.90 1.09 -26.85
CA ARG A 100 -85.60 1.75 -25.75
C ARG A 100 -84.67 2.13 -24.59
N GLY A 101 -83.40 1.74 -24.60
CA GLY A 101 -82.45 2.03 -23.52
C GLY A 101 -81.79 0.78 -22.94
N VAL A 102 -81.19 0.87 -21.76
CA VAL A 102 -80.29 -0.18 -21.22
C VAL A 102 -80.66 -0.63 -19.81
N LEU A 103 -80.31 -1.88 -19.51
CA LEU A 103 -80.29 -2.41 -18.15
C LEU A 103 -78.91 -2.22 -17.54
N GLN A 104 -78.85 -1.57 -16.39
CA GLN A 104 -77.62 -1.47 -15.62
C GLN A 104 -77.68 -2.43 -14.42
N PHE A 105 -76.72 -3.34 -14.40
CA PHE A 105 -76.50 -4.27 -13.30
C PHE A 105 -75.40 -3.72 -12.39
N PRO A 106 -75.66 -3.56 -11.08
CA PRO A 106 -74.62 -3.20 -10.13
C PRO A 106 -73.53 -4.28 -10.06
N ALA A 107 -72.27 -3.87 -10.07
CA ALA A 107 -71.13 -4.79 -10.02
C ALA A 107 -71.14 -5.69 -8.77
N GLU A 108 -71.65 -5.19 -7.63
CA GLU A 108 -71.82 -5.95 -6.38
C GLU A 108 -72.74 -7.19 -6.53
N ARG A 109 -73.59 -7.23 -7.57
CA ARG A 109 -74.51 -8.36 -7.83
C ARG A 109 -74.01 -9.32 -8.91
N ILE A 110 -72.87 -9.01 -9.55
CA ILE A 110 -72.27 -9.86 -10.57
C ILE A 110 -71.21 -10.71 -9.89
N TRP A 111 -71.45 -12.01 -9.81
CA TRP A 111 -70.52 -12.97 -9.24
C TRP A 111 -69.54 -13.45 -10.30
N VAL A 112 -68.24 -13.29 -10.03
CA VAL A 112 -67.19 -13.73 -10.96
C VAL A 112 -66.72 -15.11 -10.52
N HIS A 113 -66.77 -16.08 -11.45
CA HIS A 113 -66.24 -17.41 -11.18
C HIS A 113 -64.76 -17.44 -11.53
N ASN A 114 -63.91 -17.50 -10.51
CA ASN A 114 -62.50 -17.86 -10.64
C ASN A 114 -62.43 -19.39 -10.95
N PRO A 115 -61.39 -19.95 -11.60
CA PRO A 115 -61.27 -21.41 -11.79
C PRO A 115 -61.28 -22.22 -10.49
N ASN A 116 -61.18 -21.55 -9.34
CA ASN A 116 -61.42 -22.13 -8.02
C ASN A 116 -62.91 -21.98 -7.63
N PRO A 117 -63.68 -23.09 -7.56
CA PRO A 117 -65.14 -23.07 -7.35
C PRO A 117 -65.60 -22.61 -5.95
N TRP A 118 -64.68 -22.33 -5.04
CA TRP A 118 -64.97 -22.01 -3.63
C TRP A 118 -64.84 -20.53 -3.27
N VAL A 119 -64.36 -19.70 -4.20
CA VAL A 119 -64.19 -18.25 -3.98
C VAL A 119 -65.10 -17.52 -4.96
N VAL A 120 -66.20 -17.00 -4.43
CA VAL A 120 -67.16 -16.21 -5.20
C VAL A 120 -66.99 -14.76 -4.76
N ASP A 121 -66.08 -14.04 -5.43
CA ASP A 121 -65.94 -12.60 -5.25
C ASP A 121 -66.96 -11.91 -6.17
N ASN A 122 -67.50 -10.78 -5.72
CA ASN A 122 -68.32 -9.95 -6.59
C ASN A 122 -67.42 -9.09 -7.51
N LEU A 123 -67.95 -8.66 -8.64
CA LEU A 123 -67.19 -7.89 -9.63
C LEU A 123 -66.65 -6.58 -9.04
N GLN A 124 -67.34 -5.97 -8.06
CA GLN A 124 -66.87 -4.74 -7.42
C GLN A 124 -65.59 -4.99 -6.61
N GLU A 125 -65.55 -6.05 -5.82
CA GLU A 125 -64.35 -6.45 -5.05
C GLU A 125 -63.16 -6.74 -5.98
N PHE A 126 -63.41 -7.38 -7.12
CA PHE A 126 -62.37 -7.61 -8.12
C PHE A 126 -61.85 -6.31 -8.75
N ILE A 127 -62.74 -5.35 -9.04
CA ILE A 127 -62.37 -4.03 -9.54
C ILE A 127 -61.52 -3.28 -8.50
N ASP A 128 -61.96 -3.26 -7.25
CA ASP A 128 -61.25 -2.59 -6.15
C ASP A 128 -59.87 -3.21 -5.93
N PHE A 129 -59.77 -4.54 -5.96
CA PHE A 129 -58.51 -5.28 -5.91
C PHE A 129 -57.56 -4.90 -7.05
N ILE A 130 -58.06 -4.82 -8.29
CA ILE A 130 -57.24 -4.39 -9.43
C ILE A 130 -56.73 -2.97 -9.22
N PHE A 131 -57.58 -2.04 -8.76
CA PHE A 131 -57.16 -0.66 -8.51
C PHE A 131 -56.09 -0.57 -7.42
N GLU A 132 -56.29 -1.27 -6.29
CA GLU A 132 -55.30 -1.33 -5.20
C GLU A 132 -53.96 -1.89 -5.70
N LYS A 133 -53.99 -3.02 -6.41
CA LYS A 133 -52.76 -3.62 -6.96
C LYS A 133 -52.08 -2.76 -8.01
N THR A 134 -52.86 -2.06 -8.84
CA THR A 134 -52.31 -1.11 -9.82
C THR A 134 -51.60 0.04 -9.12
N GLN A 135 -52.16 0.56 -8.02
CA GLN A 135 -51.53 1.60 -7.23
C GLN A 135 -50.24 1.12 -6.57
N GLU A 136 -50.25 -0.04 -5.91
CA GLU A 136 -49.05 -0.65 -5.31
C GLU A 136 -47.91 -0.82 -6.33
N ILE A 137 -48.23 -1.32 -7.52
CA ILE A 137 -47.25 -1.49 -8.60
C ILE A 137 -46.70 -0.14 -9.07
N THR A 138 -47.55 0.87 -9.19
CA THR A 138 -47.13 2.22 -9.62
C THR A 138 -46.18 2.85 -8.59
N GLU A 139 -46.48 2.74 -7.30
CA GLU A 139 -45.62 3.21 -6.21
C GLU A 139 -44.27 2.46 -6.20
N TYR A 140 -44.30 1.14 -6.40
CA TYR A 140 -43.08 0.35 -6.49
C TYR A 140 -42.20 0.72 -7.69
N ILE A 141 -42.80 0.99 -8.86
CA ILE A 141 -42.08 1.46 -10.05
C ILE A 141 -41.39 2.80 -9.77
N GLU A 142 -42.07 3.73 -9.09
CA GLU A 142 -41.51 5.04 -8.78
C GLU A 142 -40.36 4.94 -7.77
N TYR A 143 -40.47 4.05 -6.78
CA TYR A 143 -39.36 3.70 -5.90
C TYR A 143 -38.15 3.17 -6.68
N LEU A 144 -38.36 2.23 -7.61
CA LEU A 144 -37.29 1.67 -8.43
C LEU A 144 -36.62 2.72 -9.33
N LYS A 145 -37.39 3.63 -9.95
CA LYS A 145 -36.83 4.73 -10.74
C LYS A 145 -35.90 5.61 -9.90
N ASN A 146 -36.32 5.97 -8.69
CA ASN A 146 -35.52 6.79 -7.79
C ASN A 146 -34.23 6.07 -7.36
N LEU A 147 -34.32 4.77 -7.10
CA LEU A 147 -33.16 3.94 -6.78
C LEU A 147 -32.16 3.89 -7.93
N VAL A 148 -32.64 3.67 -9.17
CA VAL A 148 -31.81 3.66 -10.38
C VAL A 148 -31.15 5.01 -10.59
N LYS A 149 -31.89 6.12 -10.45
CA LYS A 149 -31.34 7.47 -10.58
C LYS A 149 -30.20 7.72 -9.58
N LYS A 150 -30.41 7.39 -8.30
CA LYS A 150 -29.37 7.50 -7.26
C LYS A 150 -28.12 6.69 -7.62
N LYS A 151 -28.29 5.49 -8.18
CA LYS A 151 -27.16 4.64 -8.60
C LYS A 151 -26.41 5.19 -9.81
N ILE A 152 -27.10 5.87 -10.72
CA ILE A 152 -26.48 6.59 -11.84
C ILE A 152 -25.64 7.75 -11.30
N ASP A 153 -26.18 8.55 -10.38
CA ASP A 153 -25.47 9.68 -9.77
C ASP A 153 -24.20 9.22 -9.02
N GLU A 154 -24.29 8.11 -8.27
CA GLU A 154 -23.13 7.48 -7.61
C GLU A 154 -22.07 7.02 -8.64
N MET A 155 -22.50 6.48 -9.79
CA MET A 155 -21.61 6.05 -10.86
C MET A 155 -20.87 7.23 -11.50
N ASP A 156 -21.55 8.36 -11.72
CA ASP A 156 -20.94 9.56 -12.30
C ASP A 156 -19.83 10.13 -11.40
N ILE A 157 -20.05 10.10 -10.08
CA ILE A 157 -19.01 10.47 -9.09
C ILE A 157 -17.81 9.53 -9.22
N HIS A 158 -18.04 8.22 -9.30
CA HIS A 158 -16.95 7.25 -9.48
C HIS A 158 -16.19 7.45 -10.79
N ILE A 159 -16.89 7.76 -11.89
CA ILE A 159 -16.26 8.06 -13.20
C ILE A 159 -15.37 9.30 -13.09
N ALA A 160 -15.84 10.36 -12.41
CA ALA A 160 -15.06 11.58 -12.21
C ALA A 160 -13.78 11.32 -11.40
N ILE A 161 -13.87 10.52 -10.33
CA ILE A 161 -12.71 10.12 -9.52
C ILE A 161 -11.72 9.30 -10.36
N CYS A 162 -12.21 8.32 -11.13
CA CYS A 162 -11.36 7.49 -11.99
C CYS A 162 -10.60 8.32 -13.04
N LYS A 163 -11.26 9.33 -13.63
CA LYS A 163 -10.61 10.25 -14.59
C LYS A 163 -9.49 11.04 -13.92
N LYS A 164 -9.74 11.61 -12.74
CA LYS A 164 -8.72 12.35 -11.98
C LYS A 164 -7.50 11.49 -11.65
N GLN A 165 -7.72 10.27 -11.15
CA GLN A 165 -6.64 9.32 -10.87
C GLN A 165 -5.86 8.94 -12.13
N THR A 166 -6.54 8.77 -13.26
CA THR A 166 -5.90 8.47 -14.54
C THR A 166 -4.97 9.61 -14.97
N ASP A 167 -5.39 10.86 -14.81
CA ASP A 167 -4.57 12.02 -15.15
C ASP A 167 -3.38 12.20 -14.20
N GLU A 168 -3.54 11.89 -12.91
CA GLU A 168 -2.43 11.85 -11.94
C GLU A 168 -1.41 10.76 -12.30
N CYS A 169 -1.87 9.55 -12.64
CA CYS A 169 -0.99 8.46 -13.11
C CYS A 169 -0.20 8.85 -14.36
N LYS A 170 -0.81 9.56 -15.31
CA LYS A 170 -0.12 10.06 -16.50
C LYS A 170 1.01 11.03 -16.14
N LYS A 171 0.75 12.00 -15.25
CA LYS A 171 1.79 12.94 -14.78
C LYS A 171 2.95 12.22 -14.10
N ILE A 172 2.65 11.28 -13.20
CA ILE A 172 3.67 10.48 -12.52
C ILE A 172 4.52 9.69 -13.54
N SER A 173 3.89 9.14 -14.57
CA SER A 173 4.60 8.41 -15.63
C SER A 173 5.52 9.32 -16.44
N GLU A 174 5.08 10.52 -16.81
CA GLU A 174 5.89 11.52 -17.50
C GLU A 174 7.08 11.99 -16.65
N ASP A 175 6.86 12.26 -15.36
CA ASP A 175 7.90 12.64 -14.41
C ASP A 175 8.93 11.51 -14.23
N SER A 176 8.48 10.27 -14.13
CA SER A 176 9.36 9.09 -14.03
C SER A 176 10.24 8.94 -15.27
N LEU A 177 9.68 9.20 -16.46
CA LEU A 177 10.44 9.16 -17.71
C LEU A 177 11.48 10.28 -17.77
N ARG A 178 11.17 11.48 -17.23
CA ARG A 178 12.12 12.59 -17.12
C ARG A 178 13.29 12.21 -16.20
N VAL A 179 13.00 11.73 -14.99
CA VAL A 179 14.03 11.32 -14.01
C VAL A 179 14.91 10.21 -14.59
N LYS A 180 14.33 9.23 -15.31
CA LYS A 180 15.10 8.19 -15.98
C LYS A 180 16.13 8.77 -16.96
N LYS A 181 15.74 9.72 -17.81
CA LYS A 181 16.64 10.38 -18.77
C LYS A 181 17.77 11.15 -18.07
N GLU A 182 17.44 11.88 -17.00
CA GLU A 182 18.43 12.61 -16.20
C GLU A 182 19.43 11.65 -15.53
N THR A 183 18.94 10.52 -15.04
CA THR A 183 19.78 9.47 -14.42
C THR A 183 20.70 8.82 -15.45
N GLU A 184 20.22 8.55 -16.67
CA GLU A 184 21.04 8.05 -17.78
C GLU A 184 22.16 9.04 -18.13
N GLN A 185 21.86 10.33 -18.23
CA GLN A 185 22.87 11.37 -18.48
C GLN A 185 23.91 11.46 -17.34
N ALA A 186 23.47 11.37 -16.09
CA ALA A 186 24.38 11.38 -14.94
C ALA A 186 25.29 10.15 -14.92
N ARG A 187 24.74 8.97 -15.25
CA ARG A 187 25.51 7.72 -15.36
C ARG A 187 26.60 7.86 -16.43
N ASP A 188 26.27 8.40 -17.60
CA ASP A 188 27.23 8.52 -18.69
C ASP A 188 28.38 9.47 -18.30
N LYS A 189 28.09 10.59 -17.62
CA LYS A 189 29.14 11.47 -17.05
C LYS A 189 30.02 10.77 -16.01
N CYS A 190 29.45 9.92 -15.16
CA CYS A 190 30.23 9.13 -14.19
C CYS A 190 31.15 8.13 -14.89
N ILE A 191 30.69 7.50 -15.98
CA ILE A 191 31.51 6.61 -16.80
C ILE A 191 32.70 7.38 -17.38
N ASP A 192 32.46 8.56 -17.95
CA ASP A 192 33.52 9.41 -18.51
C ASP A 192 34.57 9.79 -17.44
N THR A 193 34.12 10.28 -16.29
CA THR A 193 35.01 10.63 -15.16
C THR A 193 35.81 9.41 -14.66
N THR A 194 35.18 8.24 -14.65
CA THR A 194 35.85 6.98 -14.24
C THR A 194 36.94 6.60 -15.24
N ASN A 195 36.65 6.71 -16.54
CA ASN A 195 37.62 6.43 -17.59
C ASN A 195 38.82 7.39 -17.51
N GLU A 196 38.58 8.68 -17.27
CA GLU A 196 39.66 9.66 -17.04
C GLU A 196 40.53 9.26 -15.83
N SER A 197 39.90 8.86 -14.73
CA SER A 197 40.63 8.42 -13.51
C SER A 197 41.46 7.16 -13.75
N ILE A 198 40.97 6.22 -14.59
CA ILE A 198 41.72 5.03 -14.99
C ILE A 198 42.98 5.42 -15.76
N VAL A 199 42.87 6.36 -16.71
CA VAL A 199 44.02 6.85 -17.49
C VAL A 199 45.07 7.49 -16.58
N VAL A 200 44.65 8.34 -15.63
CA VAL A 200 45.57 8.94 -14.64
C VAL A 200 46.26 7.86 -13.81
N THR A 201 45.50 6.88 -13.32
CA THR A 201 46.04 5.78 -12.51
C THR A 201 47.07 4.96 -13.28
N GLN A 202 46.81 4.67 -14.56
CA GLN A 202 47.78 3.98 -15.43
C GLN A 202 49.07 4.80 -15.60
N GLY A 203 48.96 6.12 -15.74
CA GLY A 203 50.10 7.04 -15.76
C GLY A 203 50.93 6.97 -14.48
N CYS A 204 50.28 7.00 -13.30
CA CYS A 204 50.94 6.87 -12.01
C CYS A 204 51.66 5.53 -11.86
N ILE A 205 51.02 4.42 -12.26
CA ILE A 205 51.64 3.09 -12.22
C ILE A 205 52.92 3.06 -13.05
N GLN A 206 52.91 3.66 -14.24
CA GLN A 206 54.10 3.72 -15.09
C GLN A 206 55.20 4.58 -14.46
N ALA A 207 54.85 5.72 -13.86
CA ALA A 207 55.80 6.56 -13.15
C ALA A 207 56.45 5.82 -11.96
N THR A 208 55.65 5.10 -11.15
CA THR A 208 56.15 4.28 -10.04
C THR A 208 57.11 3.19 -10.51
N LYS A 209 56.79 2.48 -11.61
CA LYS A 209 57.70 1.49 -12.19
C LYS A 209 59.05 2.09 -12.56
N ASN A 210 59.04 3.28 -13.17
CA ASN A 210 60.28 3.98 -13.51
C ASN A 210 61.08 4.35 -12.25
N CYS A 211 60.42 4.85 -11.20
CA CYS A 211 61.06 5.15 -9.92
C CYS A 211 61.66 3.92 -9.24
N ASP A 212 60.95 2.78 -9.28
CA ASP A 212 61.44 1.51 -8.73
C ASP A 212 62.69 1.04 -9.46
N GLU A 213 62.72 1.18 -10.79
CA GLU A 213 63.88 0.84 -11.61
C GLU A 213 65.09 1.73 -11.26
N GLN A 214 64.89 3.04 -11.17
CA GLN A 214 65.93 3.99 -10.74
C GLN A 214 66.45 3.68 -9.33
N THR A 215 65.55 3.33 -8.41
CA THR A 215 65.92 2.95 -7.04
C THR A 215 66.77 1.68 -7.01
N LYS A 216 66.47 0.69 -7.86
CA LYS A 216 67.29 -0.53 -7.99
C LYS A 216 68.69 -0.22 -8.53
N ILE A 217 68.79 0.69 -9.50
CA ILE A 217 70.07 1.15 -10.03
C ILE A 217 70.88 1.82 -8.92
N ALA A 218 70.29 2.79 -8.21
CA ALA A 218 70.94 3.49 -7.11
C ALA A 218 71.39 2.55 -5.98
N LYS A 219 70.60 1.52 -5.66
CA LYS A 219 71.00 0.48 -4.69
C LYS A 219 72.23 -0.30 -5.14
N ARG A 220 72.30 -0.72 -6.41
CA ARG A 220 73.48 -1.41 -6.96
C ARG A 220 74.72 -0.52 -6.92
N GLU A 221 74.58 0.77 -7.24
CA GLU A 221 75.67 1.74 -7.13
C GLU A 221 76.15 1.89 -5.68
N LEU A 222 75.22 1.89 -4.72
CA LEU A 222 75.56 1.96 -3.30
C LEU A 222 76.26 0.70 -2.79
N GLU A 223 75.85 -0.49 -3.24
CA GLU A 223 76.55 -1.75 -2.94
C GLU A 223 78.00 -1.75 -3.48
N LEU A 224 78.22 -1.18 -4.68
CA LEU A 224 79.58 -1.00 -5.23
C LEU A 224 80.41 -0.03 -4.38
N LEU A 225 79.82 1.08 -3.94
CA LEU A 225 80.47 2.01 -3.02
C LEU A 225 80.74 1.43 -1.64
N GLU A 226 79.91 0.50 -1.16
CA GLU A 226 80.14 -0.18 0.13
C GLU A 226 81.35 -1.13 0.07
N ILE A 227 81.59 -1.77 -1.08
CA ILE A 227 82.82 -2.54 -1.34
C ILE A 227 84.06 -1.61 -1.30
N ASP A 228 84.00 -0.45 -1.96
CA ASP A 228 85.06 0.57 -1.87
C ASP A 228 85.21 1.14 -0.45
N ARG A 229 84.09 1.25 0.29
CA ARG A 229 84.10 1.69 1.68
C ARG A 229 84.71 0.66 2.61
N LEU A 230 84.56 -0.64 2.37
CA LEU A 230 85.27 -1.67 3.14
C LEU A 230 86.79 -1.56 2.98
N HIS A 231 87.28 -1.10 1.83
CA HIS A 231 88.69 -0.73 1.66
C HIS A 231 89.08 0.57 2.42
N THR A 232 88.12 1.40 2.83
CA THR A 232 88.34 2.65 3.60
C THR A 232 87.81 2.62 5.04
N LYS A 233 87.16 1.53 5.49
CA LYS A 233 86.63 1.37 6.84
C LYS A 233 87.79 1.38 7.84
N ILE A 234 87.67 2.23 8.85
CA ILE A 234 88.58 2.31 10.00
C ILE A 234 87.91 1.50 11.10
N GLN A 235 88.54 0.38 11.48
CA GLN A 235 88.08 -0.48 12.57
C GLN A 235 89.11 -0.41 13.70
N TRP A 236 88.79 0.35 14.75
CA TRP A 236 89.69 0.47 15.88
C TRP A 236 89.73 -0.84 16.67
N LEU A 237 90.90 -1.47 16.73
CA LEU A 237 91.09 -2.66 17.53
C LEU A 237 91.16 -2.24 19.01
N THR A 238 90.22 -2.72 19.81
CA THR A 238 90.19 -2.48 21.25
C THR A 238 91.16 -3.43 21.94
N GLY A 239 92.29 -2.91 22.42
CA GLY A 239 93.26 -3.69 23.17
C GLY A 239 94.41 -2.85 23.73
N LYS A 240 95.02 -3.41 24.77
CA LYS A 240 96.02 -2.83 25.69
C LYS A 240 97.12 -2.00 25.01
N ASP A 241 97.65 -1.03 25.76
CA ASP A 241 98.73 -0.10 25.38
C ASP A 241 99.88 -0.78 24.58
N VAL A 242 99.82 -0.63 23.26
CA VAL A 242 100.89 -1.08 22.37
C VAL A 242 101.92 0.04 22.21
N LYS A 243 103.20 -0.24 22.42
CA LYS A 243 104.26 0.80 22.43
C LYS A 243 105.01 0.88 21.11
N THR A 244 105.09 -0.22 20.36
CA THR A 244 105.89 -0.30 19.12
C THR A 244 105.22 -1.11 18.02
N LEU A 245 105.61 -0.89 16.76
CA LEU A 245 105.08 -1.60 15.59
C LEU A 245 105.26 -3.14 15.70
N ALA A 246 106.40 -3.59 16.22
CA ALA A 246 106.69 -5.02 16.39
C ALA A 246 105.76 -5.70 17.42
N GLU A 247 105.24 -4.96 18.40
CA GLU A 247 104.26 -5.47 19.35
C GLU A 247 102.86 -5.59 18.72
N ILE A 248 102.51 -4.71 17.77
CA ILE A 248 101.24 -4.77 17.03
C ILE A 248 101.15 -6.08 16.24
N GLU A 249 102.21 -6.43 15.49
CA GLU A 249 102.26 -7.67 14.68
C GLU A 249 102.16 -8.94 15.53
N LYS A 250 102.66 -8.91 16.77
CA LYS A 250 102.59 -10.05 17.69
C LYS A 250 101.22 -10.16 18.38
N MET A 251 100.59 -9.02 18.69
CA MET A 251 99.33 -8.98 19.42
C MET A 251 98.12 -9.22 18.51
N TYR A 252 98.23 -8.85 17.23
CA TYR A 252 97.18 -9.02 16.22
C TYR A 252 97.70 -9.80 14.99
N PRO A 253 97.91 -11.12 15.12
CA PRO A 253 98.45 -11.94 14.03
C PRO A 253 97.46 -12.21 12.89
N CYS A 254 96.16 -11.98 13.11
CA CYS A 254 95.09 -12.16 12.13
C CYS A 254 94.27 -10.86 12.01
N SER A 255 94.85 -9.82 11.40
CA SER A 255 94.16 -8.54 11.18
C SER A 255 93.36 -8.52 9.88
N GLU A 256 92.20 -7.86 9.92
CA GLU A 256 91.33 -7.64 8.77
C GLU A 256 91.63 -6.29 8.10
N VAL A 257 91.39 -6.18 6.79
CA VAL A 257 91.60 -4.93 6.04
C VAL A 257 90.76 -3.82 6.68
N GLY A 258 91.41 -2.73 7.09
CA GLY A 258 90.74 -1.62 7.78
C GLY A 258 91.01 -1.55 9.29
N ASP A 259 91.58 -2.59 9.90
CA ASP A 259 91.97 -2.56 11.31
C ASP A 259 92.99 -1.45 11.59
N CYS A 260 92.78 -0.75 12.70
CA CYS A 260 93.54 0.43 13.11
C CYS A 260 93.95 0.32 14.58
N VAL A 261 95.21 0.67 14.87
CA VAL A 261 95.77 0.70 16.21
C VAL A 261 96.51 2.02 16.39
N VAL A 262 96.37 2.64 17.56
CA VAL A 262 97.19 3.79 17.97
C VAL A 262 98.15 3.33 19.06
N THR A 263 99.43 3.64 18.89
CA THR A 263 100.42 3.38 19.93
C THR A 263 100.27 4.39 21.07
N THR A 264 100.83 4.05 22.23
CA THR A 264 100.83 4.96 23.40
C THR A 264 101.52 6.31 23.14
N ASN A 265 102.34 6.41 22.09
CA ASN A 265 102.98 7.65 21.66
C ASN A 265 102.12 8.46 20.65
N GLY A 266 100.87 8.03 20.42
CA GLY A 266 99.92 8.68 19.53
C GLY A 266 100.03 8.30 18.06
N GLU A 267 100.92 7.36 17.69
CA GLU A 267 101.10 6.94 16.30
C GLU A 267 99.99 5.99 15.85
N TRP A 268 99.27 6.37 14.80
CA TRP A 268 98.22 5.58 14.19
C TRP A 268 98.75 4.72 13.05
N TYR A 269 98.55 3.41 13.17
CA TYR A 269 98.83 2.40 12.14
C TYR A 269 97.53 1.76 11.65
N ARG A 270 97.49 1.40 10.36
CA ARG A 270 96.35 0.75 9.69
C ARG A 270 96.79 -0.46 8.88
N TRP A 271 96.05 -1.56 8.98
CA TRP A 271 96.29 -2.77 8.19
C TRP A 271 95.67 -2.65 6.80
N ASN A 272 96.50 -2.82 5.77
CA ASN A 272 96.09 -2.72 4.36
C ASN A 272 95.84 -4.07 3.68
N GLY A 273 95.80 -5.16 4.45
CA GLY A 273 95.65 -6.53 3.94
C GLY A 273 96.95 -7.30 3.74
N VAL A 274 98.10 -6.61 3.73
CA VAL A 274 99.43 -7.23 3.56
C VAL A 274 100.40 -6.85 4.69
N LYS A 275 100.37 -5.60 5.16
CA LYS A 275 101.22 -5.10 6.26
C LYS A 275 100.56 -3.95 7.02
N TRP A 276 101.06 -3.68 8.24
CA TRP A 276 100.72 -2.47 8.98
C TRP A 276 101.39 -1.25 8.35
N GLN A 277 100.60 -0.22 8.07
CA GLN A 277 101.06 1.03 7.47
C GLN A 277 100.86 2.18 8.46
N PHE A 278 101.91 2.95 8.72
CA PHE A 278 101.82 4.19 9.49
C PHE A 278 100.97 5.22 8.73
N ILE A 279 100.03 5.86 9.44
CA ILE A 279 99.12 6.86 8.89
C ILE A 279 99.52 8.26 9.38
N THR A 280 99.47 8.52 10.69
CA THR A 280 99.75 9.84 11.29
C THR A 280 99.89 9.75 12.82
N ASN A 281 100.15 10.85 13.53
CA ASN A 281 100.10 10.94 14.99
C ASN A 281 98.87 11.76 15.45
N ILE A 282 98.02 11.20 16.32
CA ILE A 282 96.70 11.76 16.67
C ILE A 282 96.63 12.43 18.06
N THR A 283 97.76 12.68 18.71
CA THR A 283 97.77 13.23 20.07
C THR A 283 97.08 14.61 20.14
N GLY A 284 95.91 14.69 20.77
CA GLY A 284 95.18 15.95 21.08
C GLY A 284 93.93 16.30 20.27
N GLY A 285 93.36 15.39 19.46
CA GLY A 285 92.42 15.77 18.39
C GLY A 285 90.89 15.63 18.55
N ILE A 286 90.32 15.07 19.64
CA ILE A 286 88.84 14.86 19.71
C ILE A 286 88.26 15.31 21.07
N THR A 287 87.47 16.38 21.06
CA THR A 287 86.66 16.86 22.20
C THR A 287 85.28 16.19 22.25
N LEU A 288 84.82 15.81 23.45
CA LEU A 288 83.47 15.28 23.69
C LEU A 288 82.40 16.36 23.45
N ALA A 289 81.27 15.99 22.88
CA ALA A 289 80.17 16.92 22.60
C ALA A 289 79.46 17.30 23.91
N THR A 290 79.25 18.60 24.11
CA THR A 290 78.49 19.16 25.23
C THR A 290 77.41 20.09 24.70
N GLU A 291 76.57 20.64 25.59
CA GLU A 291 75.55 21.65 25.22
C GLU A 291 76.17 22.90 24.56
N GLU A 292 77.46 23.15 24.80
CA GLU A 292 78.16 24.35 24.33
C GLU A 292 79.12 24.08 23.18
N ILE A 293 79.68 22.87 23.09
CA ILE A 293 80.79 22.53 22.19
C ILE A 293 80.42 21.33 21.32
N ASN A 294 80.65 21.47 20.02
CA ASN A 294 80.55 20.36 19.08
C ASN A 294 81.65 19.34 19.39
N GLY A 295 81.28 18.07 19.52
CA GLY A 295 82.21 16.95 19.55
C GLY A 295 81.96 16.02 18.39
N LEU A 296 81.87 14.71 18.67
CA LEU A 296 81.46 13.69 17.69
C LEU A 296 80.02 13.85 17.18
N LEU A 297 79.18 14.61 17.89
CA LEU A 297 77.89 15.08 17.42
C LEU A 297 77.78 16.61 17.57
N SER A 298 76.87 17.23 16.80
CA SER A 298 76.63 18.67 16.90
C SER A 298 75.93 18.99 18.22
N LYS A 299 76.27 20.13 18.84
CA LYS A 299 75.60 20.58 20.07
C LYS A 299 74.09 20.70 19.91
N ASN A 300 73.61 21.03 18.70
CA ASN A 300 72.19 21.11 18.41
C ASN A 300 71.50 19.75 18.43
N ASP A 301 72.16 18.70 17.95
CA ASP A 301 71.59 17.35 17.99
C ASP A 301 71.69 16.74 19.40
N PHE A 302 72.71 17.13 20.17
CA PHE A 302 72.83 16.77 21.59
C PHE A 302 71.66 17.30 22.40
N VAL A 303 71.34 18.59 22.22
CA VAL A 303 70.20 19.26 22.87
C VAL A 303 68.86 18.67 22.43
N LYS A 304 68.69 18.34 21.15
CA LYS A 304 67.43 17.77 20.63
C LYS A 304 67.10 16.37 21.14
N LEU A 305 68.12 15.57 21.49
CA LEU A 305 67.92 14.21 21.98
C LEU A 305 67.76 14.13 23.50
N GLN A 306 67.98 15.24 24.21
CA GLN A 306 67.84 15.30 25.67
C GLN A 306 66.38 15.50 26.11
N ASP A 307 65.53 16.09 25.25
CA ASP A 307 64.11 16.34 25.52
C ASP A 307 63.20 15.64 24.50
N ILE A 308 62.60 14.52 24.90
CA ILE A 308 61.44 13.95 24.20
C ILE A 308 60.21 14.81 24.58
N GLU A 309 59.64 15.53 23.62
CA GLU A 309 58.62 16.55 23.86
C GLU A 309 57.38 16.07 24.64
N LYS A 310 57.00 16.89 25.63
CA LYS A 310 55.72 16.86 26.34
C LYS A 310 54.61 17.28 25.37
N ASN A 311 54.05 16.31 24.62
CA ASN A 311 52.78 16.30 23.87
C ASN A 311 52.79 15.33 22.66
N ALA A 312 53.75 14.41 22.55
CA ALA A 312 53.68 13.34 21.56
C ALA A 312 52.38 12.51 21.72
N GLN A 313 51.64 12.33 20.62
CA GLN A 313 50.34 11.66 20.59
C GLN A 313 50.43 10.21 21.07
N LYS A 314 49.60 9.87 22.06
CA LYS A 314 49.46 8.52 22.59
C LYS A 314 48.78 7.62 21.54
N ASN A 315 49.45 6.58 21.08
CA ASN A 315 48.81 5.50 20.32
C ASN A 315 47.91 4.70 21.25
N TYR A 316 46.59 4.83 21.11
CA TYR A 316 45.63 3.99 21.84
C TYR A 316 45.63 2.57 21.27
N VAL A 317 45.78 1.56 22.12
CA VAL A 317 45.73 0.14 21.75
C VAL A 317 44.81 -0.60 22.73
N GLY A 318 43.92 -1.45 22.22
CA GLY A 318 43.04 -2.29 23.07
C GLY A 318 41.74 -1.62 23.52
N GLU A 319 41.33 -1.81 24.79
CA GLU A 319 40.05 -1.30 25.32
C GLU A 319 39.94 0.23 25.34
N GLU A 320 41.06 0.95 25.47
CA GLU A 320 41.07 2.42 25.44
C GLU A 320 40.63 2.98 24.07
N ALA A 321 40.83 2.24 22.98
CA ALA A 321 40.37 2.61 21.65
C ALA A 321 38.85 2.44 21.47
N LYS A 322 38.20 1.55 22.25
CA LYS A 322 36.74 1.36 22.20
C LYS A 322 35.99 2.54 22.82
N ASN A 323 36.55 3.16 23.86
CA ASN A 323 35.95 4.31 24.55
C ASN A 323 36.24 5.65 23.87
N ALA A 324 37.16 5.68 22.91
CA ALA A 324 37.48 6.85 22.08
C ALA A 324 36.55 6.99 20.85
N LEU A 325 35.70 5.99 20.60
CA LEU A 325 34.73 6.03 19.52
C LEU A 325 33.53 6.92 19.90
N PRO A 326 33.02 7.74 18.98
CA PRO A 326 31.87 8.59 19.24
C PRO A 326 30.61 7.81 19.68
N PHE A 327 29.77 8.42 20.52
CA PHE A 327 28.57 7.82 21.12
C PHE A 327 27.64 7.10 20.11
N TYR A 328 27.53 7.60 18.87
CA TYR A 328 26.67 7.01 17.84
C TYR A 328 27.13 5.62 17.35
N VAL A 329 28.36 5.19 17.64
CA VAL A 329 28.85 3.84 17.30
C VAL A 329 28.35 2.79 18.30
N HIS A 330 27.95 3.22 19.50
CA HIS A 330 27.46 2.38 20.59
C HIS A 330 25.93 2.29 20.67
N THR A 331 25.22 3.01 19.80
CA THR A 331 23.75 2.96 19.75
C THR A 331 23.30 2.18 18.54
N LYS A 332 22.41 1.20 18.75
CA LYS A 332 21.69 0.51 17.67
C LYS A 332 20.21 0.81 17.76
N THR A 333 19.61 1.13 16.62
CA THR A 333 18.21 1.50 16.54
C THR A 333 17.39 0.38 15.92
N ILE A 334 16.30 -0.02 16.58
CA ILE A 334 15.26 -0.86 15.98
C ILE A 334 14.25 0.07 15.32
N VAL A 335 13.86 -0.23 14.07
CA VAL A 335 12.85 0.52 13.33
C VAL A 335 11.68 -0.39 13.02
N PHE A 336 10.48 0.01 13.44
CA PHE A 336 9.23 -0.57 12.97
C PHE A 336 8.64 0.34 11.90
N GLU A 337 8.56 -0.14 10.66
CA GLU A 337 7.88 0.57 9.58
C GLU A 337 6.52 -0.08 9.33
N LEU A 338 5.45 0.70 9.47
CA LEU A 338 4.09 0.23 9.28
C LEU A 338 3.43 1.03 8.13
N PRO A 339 3.50 0.52 6.87
CA PRO A 339 3.09 1.25 5.66
C PRO A 339 1.58 1.22 5.37
N LEU A 340 0.76 0.77 6.32
CA LEU A 340 -0.67 0.55 6.11
C LEU A 340 -1.49 1.78 6.54
N ASN A 341 -2.58 2.04 5.82
CA ASN A 341 -3.54 3.12 6.12
C ASN A 341 -4.74 2.67 6.98
N LYS A 342 -4.69 1.44 7.50
CA LYS A 342 -5.74 0.83 8.32
C LYS A 342 -5.12 0.04 9.47
N PHE A 343 -4.64 0.75 10.49
CA PHE A 343 -4.21 0.11 11.73
C PHE A 343 -5.42 -0.42 12.48
N LYS A 344 -5.32 -1.66 12.97
CA LYS A 344 -6.30 -2.21 13.91
C LYS A 344 -5.83 -1.88 15.33
N GLN A 345 -6.78 -1.55 16.19
CA GLN A 345 -6.50 -1.47 17.62
C GLN A 345 -6.08 -2.87 18.13
N GLY A 346 -5.04 -2.91 18.95
CA GLY A 346 -4.42 -4.14 19.43
C GLY A 346 -3.02 -4.40 18.85
N VAL A 347 -2.58 -5.65 19.01
CA VAL A 347 -1.24 -6.10 18.61
C VAL A 347 -1.10 -6.09 17.09
N GLN A 348 0.00 -5.53 16.59
CA GLN A 348 0.33 -5.59 15.17
C GLN A 348 1.12 -6.85 14.85
N ASP A 349 0.93 -7.40 13.65
CA ASP A 349 1.57 -8.63 13.16
C ASP A 349 3.04 -8.41 12.71
N VAL A 350 3.80 -7.62 13.47
CA VAL A 350 5.21 -7.32 13.20
C VAL A 350 6.04 -7.56 14.46
N PHE A 351 7.08 -8.37 14.31
CA PHE A 351 8.00 -8.73 15.38
C PHE A 351 9.44 -8.45 14.94
N VAL A 352 10.24 -7.89 15.83
CA VAL A 352 11.67 -7.69 15.60
C VAL A 352 12.47 -8.33 16.72
N LYS A 353 13.48 -9.12 16.35
CA LYS A 353 14.40 -9.77 17.28
C LYS A 353 15.68 -8.94 17.40
N PHE A 354 16.12 -8.64 18.61
CA PHE A 354 17.33 -7.88 18.86
C PHE A 354 18.52 -8.78 19.30
N PRO A 355 19.65 -8.80 18.58
CA PRO A 355 20.69 -9.83 18.77
C PRO A 355 21.70 -9.56 19.89
N MET A 356 21.59 -8.46 20.65
CA MET A 356 22.59 -8.03 21.63
C MET A 356 21.95 -7.70 22.99
N ASN A 357 22.75 -7.68 24.06
CA ASN A 357 22.32 -7.07 25.32
C ASN A 357 22.41 -5.55 25.20
N GLY A 358 21.55 -4.81 25.89
CA GLY A 358 21.63 -3.36 25.89
C GLY A 358 20.63 -2.69 26.82
N GLN A 359 20.59 -1.36 26.78
CA GLN A 359 19.62 -0.53 27.49
C GLN A 359 18.92 0.42 26.53
N ILE A 360 17.58 0.44 26.57
CA ILE A 360 16.77 1.37 25.78
C ILE A 360 16.96 2.77 26.36
N THR A 361 17.49 3.67 25.54
CA THR A 361 17.75 5.05 25.93
C THR A 361 16.67 6.00 25.42
N ASN A 362 16.05 5.69 24.28
CA ASN A 362 15.09 6.57 23.64
C ASN A 362 14.11 5.77 22.79
N ILE A 363 12.88 6.27 22.71
CA ILE A 363 11.83 5.78 21.82
C ILE A 363 11.12 7.00 21.24
N ASN A 364 11.04 7.07 19.93
CA ASN A 364 10.34 8.11 19.20
C ASN A 364 9.57 7.49 18.02
N ALA A 365 8.55 8.18 17.56
CA ALA A 365 7.80 7.76 16.39
C ALA A 365 7.43 8.96 15.52
N ILE A 366 7.30 8.71 14.23
CA ILE A 366 6.83 9.68 13.24
C ILE A 366 5.73 9.05 12.39
N CYS A 367 4.87 9.87 11.80
CA CYS A 367 3.88 9.44 10.83
C CYS A 367 3.92 10.34 9.59
N GLN A 368 3.51 9.80 8.43
CA GLN A 368 3.45 10.59 7.20
C GLN A 368 2.17 11.45 7.15
N LYS A 369 1.08 10.92 7.69
CA LYS A 369 -0.21 11.61 7.75
C LYS A 369 -0.72 11.55 9.19
N PRO A 370 -0.94 12.70 9.84
CA PRO A 370 -1.44 12.74 11.20
C PRO A 370 -2.91 12.35 11.27
N SER A 371 -3.32 11.77 12.40
CA SER A 371 -4.73 11.50 12.68
C SER A 371 -5.50 12.74 13.12
N VAL A 372 -6.82 12.68 12.95
CA VAL A 372 -7.78 13.65 13.50
C VAL A 372 -8.17 13.39 14.96
N ASP A 373 -7.54 12.40 15.59
CA ASP A 373 -7.69 12.07 17.01
C ASP A 373 -6.33 11.57 17.52
N PHE A 374 -6.15 11.44 18.82
CA PHE A 374 -4.88 10.94 19.36
C PHE A 374 -4.63 9.49 18.96
N THR A 375 -3.37 9.08 18.85
CA THR A 375 -2.98 7.68 18.65
C THR A 375 -2.01 7.27 19.75
N SER A 376 -2.27 6.14 20.42
CA SER A 376 -1.44 5.61 21.51
C SER A 376 -0.86 4.24 21.14
N ILE A 377 0.47 4.14 21.16
CA ILE A 377 1.23 2.95 20.80
C ILE A 377 2.10 2.53 21.99
N GLN A 378 1.96 1.27 22.37
CA GLN A 378 2.75 0.65 23.41
C GLN A 378 3.79 -0.30 22.79
N VAL A 379 5.04 -0.16 23.20
CA VAL A 379 6.10 -1.10 22.81
C VAL A 379 6.18 -2.20 23.86
N GLN A 380 6.14 -3.44 23.41
CA GLN A 380 6.22 -4.61 24.27
C GLN A 380 7.42 -5.46 23.91
N LYS A 381 8.01 -6.10 24.92
CA LYS A 381 9.10 -7.07 24.74
C LYS A 381 8.80 -8.40 25.41
N ILE A 382 9.41 -9.46 24.91
CA ILE A 382 9.36 -10.81 25.47
C ILE A 382 10.72 -11.49 25.31
N LYS A 383 11.04 -12.40 26.22
CA LYS A 383 12.23 -13.26 26.10
C LYS A 383 12.03 -14.28 24.97
N ILE A 384 13.09 -14.56 24.22
CA ILE A 384 13.04 -15.55 23.13
C ILE A 384 12.58 -16.94 23.58
N THR A 385 12.90 -17.33 24.82
CA THR A 385 12.49 -18.62 25.40
C THR A 385 10.99 -18.73 25.57
N ASP A 386 10.32 -17.62 25.88
CA ASP A 386 8.89 -17.56 26.15
C ASP A 386 8.12 -17.38 24.85
N PHE A 387 8.68 -16.58 23.92
CA PHE A 387 8.18 -16.43 22.56
C PHE A 387 8.12 -17.77 21.81
N ASN A 388 9.21 -18.55 21.84
CA ASN A 388 9.26 -19.85 21.16
C ASN A 388 8.32 -20.90 21.76
N LYS A 389 7.87 -20.70 23.01
CA LYS A 389 6.89 -21.57 23.69
C LYS A 389 5.45 -21.12 23.50
N GLY A 390 5.22 -20.00 22.81
CA GLY A 390 3.89 -19.41 22.63
C GLY A 390 3.28 -18.85 23.91
N LEU A 391 4.10 -18.47 24.90
CA LEU A 391 3.61 -17.89 26.16
C LEU A 391 3.30 -16.40 25.96
N ASP A 392 2.18 -15.92 26.54
CA ASP A 392 1.76 -14.51 26.45
C ASP A 392 2.35 -13.64 27.57
N ASN A 393 3.65 -13.76 27.81
CA ASN A 393 4.37 -13.05 28.88
C ASN A 393 5.01 -11.73 28.38
N TRP A 394 4.25 -10.92 27.66
CA TRP A 394 4.75 -9.66 27.11
C TRP A 394 4.84 -8.56 28.16
N ILE A 395 5.98 -7.88 28.21
CA ILE A 395 6.26 -6.82 29.17
C ILE A 395 6.19 -5.47 28.44
N ASN A 396 5.37 -4.56 28.95
CA ASN A 396 5.29 -3.17 28.49
C ASN A 396 6.61 -2.43 28.78
N ILE A 397 7.13 -1.70 27.81
CA ILE A 397 8.38 -0.94 27.96
C ILE A 397 8.11 0.45 28.56
N CYS A 398 7.05 1.12 28.11
CA CYS A 398 6.67 2.43 28.63
C CYS A 398 5.71 2.31 29.82
N GLU A 399 5.72 3.32 30.70
CA GLU A 399 4.74 3.49 31.77
C GLU A 399 3.32 3.63 31.18
N ASP A 400 2.32 3.05 31.82
CA ASP A 400 0.92 3.17 31.36
C ASP A 400 0.47 4.63 31.36
N ASN A 401 -0.22 5.04 30.30
CA ASN A 401 -0.63 6.42 30.02
C ASN A 401 0.51 7.42 29.70
N LYS A 402 1.76 6.96 29.60
CA LYS A 402 2.92 7.74 29.10
C LYS A 402 3.70 6.97 28.03
N GLU A 403 2.96 6.26 27.20
CA GLU A 403 3.48 5.55 26.04
C GLU A 403 3.68 6.49 24.85
N ILE A 404 3.88 5.95 23.65
CA ILE A 404 4.09 6.78 22.46
C ILE A 404 2.73 7.36 22.06
N ILE A 405 2.56 8.68 22.24
CA ILE A 405 1.31 9.38 21.91
C ILE A 405 1.55 10.34 20.75
N PHE A 406 0.77 10.19 19.69
CA PHE A 406 0.58 11.21 18.67
C PHE A 406 -0.63 12.05 19.08
N ASP A 407 -0.42 13.33 19.32
CA ASP A 407 -1.51 14.29 19.53
C ASP A 407 -2.20 14.65 18.21
N TYR A 408 -3.37 15.28 18.31
CA TYR A 408 -4.16 15.71 17.15
C TYR A 408 -3.32 16.54 16.16
N GLY A 409 -3.24 16.08 14.90
CA GLY A 409 -2.55 16.82 13.83
C GLY A 409 -1.02 16.77 13.87
N GLU A 410 -0.41 16.07 14.82
CA GLU A 410 1.05 16.02 14.99
C GLU A 410 1.71 14.91 14.16
N TYR A 411 2.85 15.24 13.54
CA TYR A 411 3.64 14.31 12.71
C TYR A 411 4.65 13.48 13.51
N SER A 412 4.95 13.89 14.74
CA SER A 412 5.90 13.23 15.63
C SER A 412 5.26 12.95 16.98
N SER A 413 5.62 11.82 17.58
CA SER A 413 5.12 11.45 18.90
C SER A 413 5.71 12.31 20.02
N SER A 414 4.95 12.47 21.10
CA SER A 414 5.47 12.97 22.37
C SER A 414 6.51 11.99 22.97
N LYS A 415 7.33 12.51 23.89
CA LYS A 415 8.37 11.72 24.56
C LYS A 415 7.73 10.75 25.56
N CYS A 416 7.96 9.45 25.38
CA CYS A 416 7.45 8.43 26.30
C CYS A 416 8.33 8.27 27.55
N SER A 417 7.76 7.75 28.65
CA SER A 417 8.48 7.39 29.86
C SER A 417 8.84 5.90 29.86
N ILE A 418 10.14 5.58 29.79
CA ILE A 418 10.63 4.19 29.73
C ILE A 418 10.71 3.62 31.15
N LEU A 419 9.96 2.54 31.43
CA LEU A 419 9.98 1.81 32.70
C LEU A 419 10.93 0.60 32.64
N ASN A 420 10.81 -0.22 31.59
CA ASN A 420 11.54 -1.48 31.44
C ASN A 420 12.65 -1.39 30.39
N ASN A 421 13.71 -0.65 30.68
CA ASN A 421 14.77 -0.32 29.72
C ASN A 421 15.79 -1.45 29.41
N LYS A 422 15.92 -2.48 30.25
CA LYS A 422 16.94 -3.54 30.05
C LYS A 422 16.57 -4.51 28.92
N VAL A 423 17.45 -4.72 27.95
CA VAL A 423 17.27 -5.66 26.83
C VAL A 423 18.28 -6.79 26.95
N ASN A 424 17.79 -8.03 26.92
CA ASN A 424 18.67 -9.19 26.85
C ASN A 424 18.86 -9.61 25.40
N LYS A 425 19.98 -10.30 25.16
CA LYS A 425 20.27 -10.92 23.87
C LYS A 425 19.09 -11.77 23.41
N ASP A 426 18.72 -11.57 22.15
CA ASP A 426 17.66 -12.28 21.44
C ASP A 426 16.22 -11.94 21.87
N ASP A 427 16.01 -10.96 22.75
CA ASP A 427 14.66 -10.49 23.10
C ASP A 427 13.89 -10.03 21.85
N CYS A 428 12.58 -10.30 21.83
CA CYS A 428 11.68 -9.97 20.73
C CYS A 428 10.79 -8.78 21.11
N PHE A 429 10.54 -7.90 20.15
CA PHE A 429 9.77 -6.67 20.31
C PHE A 429 8.53 -6.70 19.40
N ARG A 430 7.44 -6.11 19.87
CA ARG A 430 6.21 -5.89 19.09
C ARG A 430 5.57 -4.55 19.46
N LEU A 431 4.65 -4.10 18.60
CA LEU A 431 3.83 -2.93 18.84
C LEU A 431 2.39 -3.33 19.18
N ASN A 432 1.81 -2.65 20.16
CA ASN A 432 0.42 -2.79 20.56
C ASN A 432 -0.26 -1.42 20.54
N PHE A 433 -1.23 -1.23 19.66
CA PHE A 433 -1.96 0.02 19.53
C PHE A 433 -3.08 0.03 20.55
N LYS A 434 -2.95 0.83 21.61
CA LYS A 434 -4.01 0.98 22.60
C LYS A 434 -5.18 1.80 22.05
N HIS A 435 -4.90 2.81 21.24
CA HIS A 435 -5.90 3.61 20.54
C HIS A 435 -5.36 4.04 19.17
N VAL A 436 -6.19 3.98 18.14
CA VAL A 436 -5.84 4.36 16.76
C VAL A 436 -6.67 5.56 16.36
N GLY A 437 -6.03 6.71 16.20
CA GLY A 437 -6.69 7.91 15.69
C GLY A 437 -7.08 7.75 14.23
N ASN A 438 -8.25 8.26 13.86
CA ASN A 438 -8.74 8.13 12.49
C ASN A 438 -7.84 8.88 11.49
N GLY A 439 -7.45 8.21 10.41
CA GLY A 439 -6.67 8.81 9.32
C GLY A 439 -5.15 8.87 9.51
N ILE A 440 -4.59 8.30 10.58
CA ILE A 440 -3.12 8.16 10.71
C ILE A 440 -2.60 7.14 9.70
N GLU A 441 -1.53 7.48 8.99
CA GLU A 441 -0.92 6.62 7.96
C GLU A 441 0.61 6.65 8.03
N ASN A 442 1.23 5.52 7.67
CA ASN A 442 2.68 5.33 7.54
C ASN A 442 3.48 5.73 8.79
N ILE A 443 3.33 4.92 9.84
CA ILE A 443 3.99 5.14 11.13
C ILE A 443 5.35 4.45 11.13
N SER A 444 6.38 5.18 11.54
CA SER A 444 7.71 4.64 11.84
C SER A 444 8.03 4.84 13.31
N VAL A 445 8.33 3.76 14.03
CA VAL A 445 8.73 3.80 15.44
C VAL A 445 10.21 3.43 15.54
N TYR A 446 11.02 4.29 16.13
CA TYR A 446 12.43 4.03 16.40
C TYR A 446 12.67 3.81 17.89
N ILE A 447 13.49 2.80 18.19
CA ILE A 447 13.87 2.43 19.55
C ILE A 447 15.39 2.39 19.59
N ASP A 448 16.01 3.32 20.30
CA ASP A 448 17.46 3.41 20.45
C ASP A 448 17.93 2.57 21.63
N ILE A 449 18.85 1.65 21.37
CA ILE A 449 19.43 0.74 22.34
C ILE A 449 20.94 0.98 22.40
N LEU A 450 21.42 1.37 23.59
CA LEU A 450 22.84 1.45 23.89
C LEU A 450 23.37 0.04 24.19
N ILE A 451 24.39 -0.40 23.44
CA ILE A 451 25.01 -1.74 23.53
C ILE A 451 26.29 -1.77 24.35
#